data_AF-A0A6G0UB94-F1
#
_entry.id   AF-A0A6G0UB94-F1
#
_cell.length_a   1.000
_cell.length_b   1.000
_cell.length_c   1.000
_cell.angle_alpha   90.00
_cell.angle_beta   90.00
_cell.angle_gamma   90.00
#
_symmetry.space_group_name_H-M   'P 1'
#
loop_
_entity.id
_entity.type
_entity.pdbx_description
1 polymer ?
#
loop_
_entity_poly.entity_id
_entity_poly.type
_entity_poly.pdbx_seq_one_letter_code
_entity_poly.pdbx_strand_id
1 'polypeptide(L)'
;MISYHNDVKPVTDTNSFVFIFGGGNIEAAVVQYLHSSRSYRILMSNGDSQLGGKDFDLVIARIVKKKLTNHQITQNSERESKVRFKILKEASGVKEALSTTENETFRLNDICQAIEDDNITRLQFREGSEELIQRIRNICMLTLNEANSNGIKIDRVILFGMSSSMSFVNPMMREIFGAEVSICKPMRMGQDFARGAALSSLFK
;
A
#
# COMPACT_ATOMS: atom_id res chain seq x y z
N MET A 1 18.45 17.12 -6.33
CA MET A 1 18.54 16.20 -7.48
C MET A 1 18.27 14.79 -6.97
N ILE A 2 17.15 14.18 -7.34
CA ILE A 2 16.78 12.83 -6.87
C ILE A 2 17.72 11.83 -7.55
N SER A 3 18.66 11.25 -6.81
CA SER A 3 19.53 10.18 -7.33
C SER A 3 18.99 8.82 -6.88
N TYR A 4 18.53 8.04 -7.86
CA TYR A 4 18.28 6.60 -7.71
C TYR A 4 19.66 5.93 -7.70
N HIS A 5 20.27 5.81 -6.53
CA HIS A 5 21.71 5.59 -6.45
C HIS A 5 22.16 4.13 -6.69
N ASN A 6 21.23 3.18 -6.83
CA ASN A 6 21.55 1.75 -6.94
C ASN A 6 20.85 0.99 -8.09
N ASP A 7 20.03 1.65 -8.90
CA ASP A 7 19.66 1.10 -10.21
C ASP A 7 20.68 1.63 -11.23
N VAL A 8 21.15 0.78 -12.14
CA VAL A 8 21.87 1.23 -13.33
C VAL A 8 21.02 2.34 -13.97
N LYS A 9 21.53 3.57 -13.98
CA LYS A 9 20.80 4.70 -14.56
C LYS A 9 20.45 4.36 -16.01
N PRO A 10 19.20 4.60 -16.45
CA PRO A 10 18.84 4.30 -17.82
C PRO A 10 19.79 4.98 -18.81
N VAL A 11 20.21 4.23 -19.82
CA VAL A 11 21.11 4.73 -20.88
C VAL A 11 20.37 5.53 -21.94
N THR A 12 19.04 5.56 -21.86
CA THR A 12 18.14 6.35 -22.70
C THR A 12 17.11 7.07 -21.83
N ASP A 13 16.32 7.95 -22.44
CA ASP A 13 15.13 8.47 -21.80
C ASP A 13 14.20 7.31 -21.42
N THR A 14 13.51 7.42 -20.29
CA THR A 14 12.69 6.33 -19.74
C THR A 14 11.53 6.89 -18.95
N ASN A 15 10.33 6.39 -19.18
CA ASN A 15 9.14 6.74 -18.44
C ASN A 15 8.82 5.63 -17.43
N SER A 16 8.82 5.99 -16.16
CA SER A 16 8.49 5.09 -15.06
C SER A 16 7.15 5.48 -14.45
N PHE A 17 6.28 4.50 -14.24
CA PHE A 17 5.10 4.68 -13.40
C PHE A 17 5.51 4.45 -11.95
N VAL A 18 5.42 5.48 -11.13
CA VAL A 18 5.80 5.45 -9.72
C VAL A 18 4.55 5.38 -8.87
N PHE A 19 4.41 4.31 -8.09
CA PHE A 19 3.30 4.13 -7.15
C PHE A 19 3.82 4.16 -5.72
N ILE A 20 3.37 5.14 -4.94
CA ILE A 20 3.73 5.34 -3.54
C ILE A 20 2.51 4.97 -2.70
N PHE A 21 2.66 3.92 -1.90
CA PHE A 21 1.62 3.46 -0.99
C PHE A 21 2.07 3.66 0.46
N GLY A 22 1.68 4.80 1.02
CA GLY A 22 2.00 5.21 2.37
C GLY A 22 1.04 4.64 3.42
N GLY A 23 1.23 5.12 4.66
CA GLY A 23 0.35 4.77 5.78
C GLY A 23 -0.98 5.53 5.78
N GLY A 24 -1.04 6.74 5.21
CA GLY A 24 -2.27 7.54 5.18
C GLY A 24 -2.53 8.27 3.87
N ASN A 25 -1.66 8.07 2.88
CA ASN A 25 -1.82 8.63 1.54
C ASN A 25 -1.34 7.63 0.49
N ILE A 26 -1.87 7.81 -0.71
CA ILE A 26 -1.49 7.08 -1.92
C ILE A 26 -1.26 8.07 -3.04
N GLU A 27 -0.25 7.78 -3.85
CA GLU A 27 0.16 8.63 -4.94
C GLU A 27 0.66 7.79 -6.11
N ALA A 28 0.21 8.13 -7.31
CA ALA A 28 0.63 7.53 -8.56
C ALA A 28 1.12 8.63 -9.49
N ALA A 29 2.27 8.44 -10.12
CA ALA A 29 2.83 9.45 -11.00
C ALA A 29 3.58 8.82 -12.17
N VAL A 30 3.68 9.57 -13.26
CA VAL A 30 4.57 9.22 -14.38
C VAL A 30 5.79 10.12 -14.30
N VAL A 31 6.95 9.49 -14.13
CA VAL A 31 8.23 10.17 -13.98
C VAL A 31 9.10 9.82 -15.17
N GLN A 32 9.52 10.84 -15.90
CA GLN A 32 10.47 10.72 -17.00
C GLN A 32 11.88 10.96 -16.49
N TYR A 33 12.79 10.05 -16.83
CA TYR A 33 14.22 10.29 -16.77
C TYR A 33 14.68 10.80 -18.14
N LEU A 34 15.37 11.93 -18.15
CA LEU A 34 16.02 12.49 -19.33
C LEU A 34 17.52 12.19 -19.25
N HIS A 35 18.03 11.37 -20.17
CA HIS A 35 19.41 10.91 -20.16
C HIS A 35 20.40 12.04 -20.42
N SER A 36 20.08 12.93 -21.37
CA SER A 36 20.93 14.06 -21.78
C SER A 36 21.24 15.02 -20.64
N SER A 37 20.22 15.42 -19.88
CA SER A 37 20.33 16.32 -18.73
C SER A 37 20.55 15.58 -17.40
N ARG A 38 20.53 14.24 -17.40
CA ARG A 38 20.60 13.38 -16.21
C ARG A 38 19.62 13.80 -15.12
N SER A 39 18.42 14.21 -15.51
CA SER A 39 17.40 14.76 -14.61
C SER A 39 16.11 13.94 -14.63
N TYR A 40 15.31 14.07 -13.57
CA TYR A 40 13.97 13.51 -13.48
C TYR A 40 12.95 14.63 -13.61
N ARG A 41 11.87 14.36 -14.36
CA ARG A 41 10.71 15.24 -14.49
C ARG A 41 9.45 14.46 -14.21
N ILE A 42 8.57 15.03 -13.38
CA ILE A 42 7.22 14.52 -13.19
C ILE A 42 6.37 15.03 -14.36
N LEU A 43 5.69 14.12 -15.05
CA LEU A 43 4.80 14.45 -16.17
C LEU A 43 3.36 14.66 -15.71
N MET A 44 2.91 13.83 -14.77
CA MET A 44 1.56 13.83 -14.20
C MET A 44 1.57 13.06 -12.89
N SER A 45 0.58 13.34 -12.04
CA SER A 45 0.38 12.65 -10.77
C SER A 45 -1.08 12.72 -10.34
N ASN A 46 -1.58 11.62 -9.76
CA ASN A 46 -2.86 11.56 -9.07
C ASN A 46 -2.67 10.89 -7.71
N GLY A 47 -3.56 11.15 -6.76
CA GLY A 47 -3.42 10.56 -5.43
C GLY A 47 -4.66 10.74 -4.58
N ASP A 48 -4.61 10.15 -3.39
CA ASP A 48 -5.63 10.26 -2.36
C ASP A 48 -4.93 10.47 -1.00
N SER A 49 -5.16 11.64 -0.39
CA SER A 49 -4.54 12.05 0.86
C SER A 49 -5.25 11.50 2.10
N GLN A 50 -6.35 10.77 1.92
CA GLN A 50 -7.17 10.18 2.96
C GLN A 50 -7.30 8.66 2.80
N LEU A 51 -6.36 8.05 2.07
CA LEU A 51 -6.33 6.61 1.83
C LEU A 51 -4.89 6.10 1.98
N GLY A 52 -4.68 5.09 2.82
CA GLY A 52 -3.38 4.47 3.02
C GLY A 52 -3.43 3.19 3.85
N GLY A 53 -2.27 2.71 4.29
CA GLY A 53 -2.15 1.47 5.06
C GLY A 53 -2.94 1.44 6.37
N LYS A 54 -3.26 2.60 6.96
CA LYS A 54 -4.09 2.72 8.17
C LYS A 54 -5.54 2.38 7.91
N ASP A 55 -6.06 2.63 6.71
CA ASP A 55 -7.43 2.24 6.36
C ASP A 55 -7.57 0.71 6.32
N PHE A 56 -6.51 0.01 5.91
CA PHE A 56 -6.44 -1.45 5.98
C PHE A 56 -6.30 -1.97 7.42
N ASP A 57 -5.63 -1.23 8.31
CA ASP A 57 -5.63 -1.55 9.75
C ASP A 57 -7.06 -1.49 10.32
N LEU A 58 -7.86 -0.52 9.87
CA LEU A 58 -9.27 -0.41 10.26
C LEU A 58 -10.11 -1.59 9.75
N VAL A 59 -9.76 -2.19 8.60
CA VAL A 59 -10.42 -3.41 8.11
C VAL A 59 -10.17 -4.58 9.07
N ILE A 60 -8.91 -4.83 9.46
CA ILE A 60 -8.56 -5.85 10.46
C ILE A 60 -9.30 -5.59 11.77
N ALA A 61 -9.30 -4.34 12.25
CA ALA A 61 -9.99 -3.96 13.48
C ALA A 61 -11.50 -4.25 13.42
N ARG A 62 -12.15 -4.01 12.27
CA ARG A 62 -13.58 -4.34 12.07
C ARG A 62 -13.82 -5.86 12.08
N ILE A 63 -12.95 -6.65 11.47
CA ILE A 63 -13.04 -8.12 11.49
C ILE A 63 -12.97 -8.62 12.93
N VAL A 64 -11.98 -8.15 13.71
CA VAL A 64 -11.84 -8.51 15.13
C VAL A 64 -13.05 -8.08 15.95
N LYS A 65 -13.56 -6.86 15.73
CA LYS A 65 -14.76 -6.37 16.41
C LYS A 65 -15.98 -7.24 16.14
N LYS A 66 -16.17 -7.71 14.90
CA LYS A 66 -17.26 -8.63 14.55
C LYS A 66 -17.12 -9.97 15.30
N LYS A 67 -15.90 -10.51 15.41
CA LYS A 67 -15.63 -11.73 16.19
C LYS A 67 -15.92 -11.53 17.68
N LEU A 68 -15.49 -10.40 18.28
CA LEU A 68 -15.81 -10.04 19.68
C LEU A 68 -17.32 -10.07 19.94
N THR A 69 -18.10 -9.50 19.04
CA THR A 69 -19.57 -9.49 19.13
C THR A 69 -20.17 -10.89 19.03
N ASN A 70 -19.66 -11.74 18.13
CA ASN A 70 -20.13 -13.12 17.97
C ASN A 70 -19.89 -13.96 19.22
N HIS A 71 -18.78 -13.73 19.93
CA HIS A 71 -18.46 -14.37 21.21
C HIS A 71 -19.22 -13.78 22.41
N GLN A 72 -20.17 -12.87 22.19
CA GLN A 72 -20.96 -12.19 23.23
C GLN A 72 -20.11 -11.46 24.29
N ILE A 73 -18.89 -11.05 23.93
CA ILE A 73 -17.98 -10.37 24.85
C ILE A 73 -18.47 -8.94 25.06
N THR A 74 -19.17 -8.71 26.17
CA THR A 74 -19.70 -7.40 26.55
C THR A 74 -18.56 -6.49 27.01
N GLN A 75 -18.31 -5.43 26.28
CA GLN A 75 -17.32 -4.43 26.67
C GLN A 75 -18.03 -3.36 27.52
N ASN A 76 -17.66 -3.21 28.80
CA ASN A 76 -18.09 -2.05 29.58
C ASN A 76 -17.27 -0.82 29.14
N SER A 77 -17.77 0.41 29.33
CA SER A 77 -17.24 1.64 28.70
C SER A 77 -15.72 1.87 28.87
N GLU A 78 -15.14 1.57 30.04
CA GLU A 78 -13.69 1.68 30.27
C GLU A 78 -12.88 0.56 29.62
N ARG A 79 -13.44 -0.65 29.55
CA ARG A 79 -12.84 -1.78 28.83
C ARG A 79 -12.87 -1.53 27.33
N GLU A 80 -13.93 -0.91 26.81
CA GLU A 80 -14.07 -0.58 25.40
C GLU A 80 -12.89 0.23 24.86
N SER A 81 -12.48 1.30 25.54
CA SER A 81 -11.40 2.16 25.06
C SER A 81 -10.05 1.45 25.02
N LYS A 82 -9.73 0.66 26.06
CA LYS A 82 -8.49 -0.13 26.11
C LYS A 82 -8.47 -1.24 25.05
N VAL A 83 -9.60 -1.92 24.85
CA VAL A 83 -9.77 -2.94 23.81
C VAL A 83 -9.59 -2.32 22.43
N ARG A 84 -10.26 -1.20 22.13
CA ARG A 84 -10.15 -0.51 20.85
C ARG A 84 -8.72 -0.07 20.55
N PHE A 85 -8.02 0.50 21.53
CA PHE A 85 -6.63 0.90 21.36
C PHE A 85 -5.71 -0.30 21.06
N LYS A 86 -5.86 -1.39 21.83
CA LYS A 86 -5.08 -2.61 21.60
C LYS A 86 -5.38 -3.21 20.23
N ILE A 87 -6.65 -3.25 19.81
CA ILE A 87 -7.03 -3.74 18.48
C ILE A 87 -6.30 -2.97 17.38
N LEU A 88 -6.33 -1.63 17.43
CA LEU A 88 -5.68 -0.80 16.42
C LEU A 88 -4.16 -0.96 16.42
N LYS A 89 -3.56 -1.14 17.59
CA LYS A 89 -2.11 -1.34 17.72
C LYS A 89 -1.64 -2.65 17.09
N GLU A 90 -2.37 -3.74 17.31
CA GLU A 90 -2.00 -5.08 16.80
C GLU A 90 -2.44 -5.29 15.34
N ALA A 91 -3.40 -4.51 14.83
CA ALA A 91 -3.93 -4.64 13.48
C ALA A 91 -2.86 -4.54 12.38
N SER A 92 -1.87 -3.63 12.51
CA SER A 92 -0.80 -3.50 11.51
C SER A 92 0.07 -4.75 11.43
N GLY A 93 0.38 -5.38 12.57
CA GLY A 93 1.17 -6.61 12.60
C GLY A 93 0.46 -7.76 11.88
N VAL A 94 -0.85 -7.92 12.11
CA VAL A 94 -1.65 -8.94 11.43
C VAL A 94 -1.78 -8.65 9.93
N LYS A 95 -2.04 -7.41 9.54
CA LYS A 95 -2.05 -6.98 8.13
C LYS A 95 -0.73 -7.28 7.42
N GLU A 96 0.39 -6.98 8.07
CA GLU A 96 1.73 -7.27 7.55
C GLU A 96 1.96 -8.78 7.42
N ALA A 97 1.61 -9.58 8.43
CA ALA A 97 1.72 -11.04 8.38
C ALA A 97 0.91 -11.64 7.22
N LEU A 98 -0.35 -11.23 7.05
CA LEU A 98 -1.25 -11.68 5.98
C LEU A 98 -0.77 -11.34 4.57
N SER A 99 0.25 -10.47 4.43
CA SER A 99 0.92 -10.22 3.15
C SER A 99 1.79 -11.41 2.70
N THR A 100 2.13 -12.33 3.62
CA THR A 100 2.96 -13.51 3.35
C THR A 100 2.29 -14.82 3.79
N THR A 101 1.44 -14.81 4.82
CA THR A 101 0.69 -15.97 5.32
C THR A 101 -0.77 -15.96 4.86
N GLU A 102 -1.39 -17.14 4.77
CA GLU A 102 -2.82 -17.28 4.43
C GLU A 102 -3.75 -17.00 5.61
N ASN A 103 -3.22 -17.11 6.84
CA ASN A 103 -3.92 -16.77 8.06
C ASN A 103 -2.94 -16.27 9.11
N GLU A 104 -3.47 -15.54 10.09
CA GLU A 104 -2.72 -15.05 11.23
C GLU A 104 -3.64 -14.97 12.46
N THR A 105 -3.10 -15.28 13.63
CA THR A 105 -3.83 -15.22 14.89
C THR A 105 -3.84 -13.80 15.44
N PHE A 106 -5.02 -13.27 15.75
CA PHE A 106 -5.13 -11.97 16.42
C PHE A 106 -5.11 -12.15 17.94
N ARG A 107 -4.07 -11.68 18.60
CA ARG A 107 -3.85 -11.94 20.03
C ARG A 107 -4.33 -10.80 20.93
N LEU A 108 -5.21 -11.13 21.88
CA LEU A 108 -5.75 -10.22 22.89
C LEU A 108 -5.47 -10.70 24.32
N ASN A 109 -4.27 -11.26 24.56
CA ASN A 109 -3.78 -11.95 25.78
C ASN A 109 -4.10 -11.34 27.16
N ASP A 110 -4.50 -10.08 27.23
CA ASP A 110 -4.83 -9.40 28.51
C ASP A 110 -6.32 -9.02 28.63
N ILE A 111 -7.13 -9.40 27.64
CA ILE A 111 -8.49 -8.90 27.43
C ILE A 111 -9.46 -10.04 27.19
N CYS A 112 -9.14 -10.96 26.28
CA CYS A 112 -10.00 -12.11 26.00
C CYS A 112 -9.24 -13.24 25.28
N GLN A 113 -9.29 -14.44 25.86
CA GLN A 113 -8.69 -15.65 25.28
C GLN A 113 -9.50 -16.22 24.10
N ALA A 114 -10.82 -16.03 24.06
CA ALA A 114 -11.67 -16.64 23.02
C ALA A 114 -11.33 -16.22 21.58
N ILE A 115 -10.61 -15.10 21.41
CA ILE A 115 -10.17 -14.61 20.10
C ILE A 115 -8.77 -15.08 19.74
N GLU A 116 -7.97 -15.49 20.72
CA GLU A 116 -6.65 -16.07 20.46
C GLU A 116 -6.75 -17.38 19.69
N ASP A 117 -7.87 -18.09 19.80
CA ASP A 117 -8.10 -19.32 19.03
C ASP A 117 -8.66 -19.03 17.61
N ASP A 118 -8.88 -17.76 17.27
CA ASP A 118 -9.76 -17.36 16.20
C ASP A 118 -8.99 -16.63 15.07
N ASN A 119 -8.41 -17.40 14.14
CA ASN A 119 -7.55 -16.86 13.07
C ASN A 119 -8.29 -15.91 12.11
N ILE A 120 -7.57 -14.87 11.67
CA ILE A 120 -7.97 -14.00 10.56
C ILE A 120 -7.34 -14.56 9.30
N THR A 121 -8.13 -14.74 8.24
CA THR A 121 -7.63 -15.24 6.96
C THR A 121 -7.35 -14.10 5.98
N ARG A 122 -6.42 -14.33 5.05
CA ARG A 122 -6.13 -13.44 3.93
C ARG A 122 -7.38 -13.20 3.07
N LEU A 123 -8.22 -14.22 2.91
CA LEU A 123 -9.49 -14.09 2.19
C LEU A 123 -10.43 -13.09 2.87
N GLN A 124 -10.68 -13.24 4.17
CA GLN A 124 -11.52 -12.30 4.93
C GLN A 124 -10.98 -10.86 4.87
N PHE A 125 -9.66 -10.71 4.96
CA PHE A 125 -9.03 -9.41 4.85
C PHE A 125 -9.18 -8.81 3.44
N ARG A 126 -9.01 -9.63 2.38
CA ARG A 126 -9.20 -9.21 0.99
C ARG A 126 -10.62 -8.75 0.74
N GLU A 127 -11.61 -9.55 1.13
CA GLU A 127 -13.04 -9.21 0.99
C GLU A 127 -13.38 -7.92 1.74
N GLY A 128 -12.89 -7.77 2.97
CA GLY A 128 -13.09 -6.56 3.76
C GLY A 128 -12.38 -5.32 3.22
N SER A 129 -11.42 -5.49 2.30
CA SER A 129 -10.62 -4.41 1.72
C SER A 129 -10.99 -4.06 0.27
N GLU A 130 -11.97 -4.76 -0.34
CA GLU A 130 -12.26 -4.66 -1.78
C GLU A 130 -12.56 -3.21 -2.22
N GLU A 131 -13.33 -2.46 -1.43
CA GLU A 131 -13.63 -1.04 -1.73
C GLU A 131 -12.36 -0.18 -1.74
N LEU A 132 -11.45 -0.39 -0.78
CA LEU A 132 -10.17 0.33 -0.73
C LEU A 132 -9.31 -0.05 -1.93
N ILE A 133 -9.21 -1.33 -2.24
CA ILE A 133 -8.44 -1.84 -3.39
C ILE A 133 -8.98 -1.24 -4.70
N GLN A 134 -10.30 -1.14 -4.86
CA GLN A 134 -10.89 -0.56 -6.05
C GLN A 134 -10.60 0.95 -6.17
N ARG A 135 -10.62 1.70 -5.06
CA ARG A 135 -10.19 3.11 -5.04
C ARG A 135 -8.73 3.26 -5.49
N ILE A 136 -7.84 2.39 -5.01
CA ILE A 136 -6.42 2.38 -5.40
C ILE A 136 -6.27 2.08 -6.89
N ARG A 137 -6.97 1.06 -7.40
CA ARG A 137 -6.97 0.69 -8.81
C ARG A 137 -7.43 1.86 -9.67
N ASN A 138 -8.48 2.58 -9.26
CA ASN A 138 -8.96 3.75 -9.99
C ASN A 138 -7.89 4.85 -10.09
N ILE A 139 -7.18 5.18 -9.01
CA ILE A 139 -6.09 6.18 -9.03
C ILE A 139 -4.99 5.77 -10.02
N CYS A 140 -4.62 4.49 -10.02
CA CYS A 140 -3.59 3.98 -10.93
C CYS A 140 -4.05 4.04 -12.40
N MET A 141 -5.28 3.60 -12.68
CA MET A 141 -5.87 3.63 -14.01
C MET A 141 -6.07 5.04 -14.54
N LEU A 142 -6.50 5.99 -13.70
CA LEU A 142 -6.61 7.41 -14.08
C LEU A 142 -5.27 7.95 -14.56
N THR A 143 -4.21 7.73 -13.78
CA THR A 143 -2.85 8.17 -14.11
C THR A 143 -2.33 7.52 -15.39
N LEU A 144 -2.55 6.21 -15.56
CA LEU A 144 -2.12 5.48 -16.76
C LEU A 144 -2.89 5.94 -18.01
N ASN A 145 -4.20 6.12 -17.89
CA ASN A 145 -5.04 6.58 -19.00
C ASN A 145 -4.61 7.97 -19.45
N GLU A 146 -4.33 8.88 -18.51
CA GLU A 146 -3.80 10.21 -18.82
C GLU A 146 -2.46 10.12 -19.58
N ALA A 147 -1.54 9.24 -19.15
CA ALA A 147 -0.28 9.02 -19.86
C ALA A 147 -0.51 8.51 -21.28
N ASN A 148 -1.38 7.51 -21.44
CA ASN A 148 -1.71 6.93 -22.74
C ASN A 148 -2.34 7.97 -23.68
N SER A 149 -3.25 8.81 -23.18
CA SER A 149 -3.85 9.91 -23.95
C SER A 149 -2.83 10.95 -24.41
N ASN A 150 -1.74 11.12 -23.68
CA ASN A 150 -0.61 11.97 -24.05
C ASN A 150 0.47 11.24 -24.89
N GLY A 151 0.22 9.99 -25.29
CA GLY A 151 1.18 9.19 -26.07
C GLY A 151 2.42 8.75 -25.28
N ILE A 152 2.36 8.76 -23.96
CA ILE A 152 3.47 8.38 -23.08
C ILE A 152 3.43 6.87 -22.84
N LYS A 153 4.40 6.15 -23.38
CA LYS A 153 4.60 4.72 -23.09
C LYS A 153 5.31 4.55 -21.74
N ILE A 154 4.78 3.68 -20.88
CA ILE A 154 5.40 3.29 -19.60
C ILE A 154 6.36 2.11 -19.83
N ASP A 155 7.61 2.28 -19.41
CA ASP A 155 8.67 1.26 -19.58
C ASP A 155 8.79 0.33 -18.35
N ARG A 156 8.49 0.88 -17.16
CA ARG A 156 8.57 0.16 -15.89
C ARG A 156 7.67 0.75 -14.83
N VAL A 157 7.33 -0.07 -13.84
CA VAL A 157 6.60 0.33 -12.62
C VAL A 157 7.58 0.29 -11.44
N ILE A 158 7.56 1.32 -10.59
CA ILE A 158 8.35 1.39 -9.36
C ILE A 158 7.40 1.53 -8.18
N LEU A 159 7.52 0.62 -7.21
CA LEU A 159 6.67 0.61 -6.02
C LEU A 159 7.44 1.15 -4.81
N PHE A 160 6.86 2.14 -4.13
CA PHE A 160 7.38 2.73 -2.90
C PHE A 160 6.38 2.62 -1.75
N GLY A 161 6.90 2.75 -0.53
CA GLY A 161 6.11 2.77 0.70
C GLY A 161 5.84 1.37 1.25
N MET A 162 5.74 1.26 2.58
CA MET A 162 5.63 -0.03 3.27
C MET A 162 4.35 -0.79 2.88
N SER A 163 3.25 -0.07 2.65
CA SER A 163 1.98 -0.66 2.25
C SER A 163 2.03 -1.29 0.85
N SER A 164 3.02 -0.95 0.01
CA SER A 164 3.23 -1.60 -1.30
C SER A 164 3.65 -3.07 -1.19
N SER A 165 3.99 -3.54 0.02
CA SER A 165 4.29 -4.94 0.31
C SER A 165 3.06 -5.81 0.49
N MET A 166 1.85 -5.22 0.57
CA MET A 166 0.62 -6.00 0.62
C MET A 166 0.46 -6.91 -0.60
N SER A 167 0.00 -8.13 -0.35
CA SER A 167 -0.01 -9.23 -1.34
C SER A 167 -0.83 -8.92 -2.60
N PHE A 168 -1.85 -8.06 -2.51
CA PHE A 168 -2.69 -7.68 -3.66
C PHE A 168 -2.01 -6.69 -4.62
N VAL A 169 -0.99 -5.94 -4.18
CA VAL A 169 -0.42 -4.82 -4.94
C VAL A 169 0.27 -5.31 -6.22
N ASN A 170 1.11 -6.35 -6.11
CA ASN A 170 1.81 -6.90 -7.27
C ASN A 170 0.82 -7.47 -8.33
N PRO A 171 -0.14 -8.34 -7.98
CA PRO A 171 -1.17 -8.80 -8.91
C PRO A 171 -1.94 -7.65 -9.57
N MET A 172 -2.39 -6.66 -8.81
CA MET A 172 -3.09 -5.50 -9.35
C MET A 172 -2.24 -4.74 -10.37
N MET A 173 -0.96 -4.52 -10.08
CA MET A 173 -0.05 -3.85 -11.03
C MET A 173 0.19 -4.71 -12.28
N ARG A 174 0.25 -6.03 -12.16
CA ARG A 174 0.33 -6.94 -13.32
C ARG A 174 -0.93 -6.93 -14.17
N GLU A 175 -2.11 -6.83 -13.56
CA GLU A 175 -3.38 -6.68 -14.28
C GLU A 175 -3.43 -5.36 -15.06
N ILE A 176 -2.92 -4.26 -14.47
CA ILE A 176 -2.95 -2.92 -15.08
C ILE A 176 -1.93 -2.77 -16.21
N PHE A 177 -0.68 -3.21 -16.00
CA PHE A 177 0.43 -2.95 -16.92
C PHE A 177 0.82 -4.16 -17.78
N GLY A 178 0.31 -5.35 -17.47
CA GLY A 178 0.69 -6.60 -18.11
C GLY A 178 1.95 -7.27 -17.54
N ALA A 179 2.23 -8.47 -18.04
CA ALA A 179 3.36 -9.29 -17.59
C ALA A 179 4.73 -8.81 -18.12
N GLU A 180 4.74 -8.14 -19.27
CA GLU A 180 5.95 -7.64 -19.95
C GLU A 180 6.61 -6.47 -19.20
N VAL A 181 5.80 -5.62 -18.57
CA VAL A 181 6.31 -4.43 -17.87
C VAL A 181 7.01 -4.85 -16.58
N SER A 182 8.26 -4.41 -16.42
CA SER A 182 9.02 -4.70 -15.20
C SER A 182 8.43 -3.97 -13.99
N ILE A 183 8.31 -4.67 -12.86
CA ILE A 183 7.88 -4.10 -11.58
C ILE A 183 9.07 -4.14 -10.63
N CYS A 184 9.56 -2.97 -10.25
CA CYS A 184 10.71 -2.81 -9.38
C CYS A 184 10.25 -2.41 -7.97
N LYS A 185 10.77 -3.12 -6.96
CA LYS A 185 10.72 -2.71 -5.56
C LYS A 185 12.14 -2.31 -5.14
N PRO A 186 12.37 -1.06 -4.73
CA PRO A 186 13.68 -0.63 -4.24
C PRO A 186 14.14 -1.49 -3.05
N MET A 187 15.40 -1.93 -3.06
CA MET A 187 15.93 -2.92 -2.12
C MET A 187 16.07 -2.44 -0.66
N ARG A 188 16.13 -1.13 -0.39
CA ARG A 188 16.42 -0.59 0.96
C ARG A 188 15.27 0.27 1.49
N MET A 189 14.29 -0.40 2.11
CA MET A 189 13.07 0.22 2.65
C MET A 189 13.29 1.53 3.42
N GLY A 190 14.36 1.69 4.23
CA GLY A 190 14.61 2.93 4.98
C GLY A 190 15.05 4.13 4.13
N GLN A 191 15.98 3.95 3.20
CA GLN A 191 16.44 5.02 2.29
C GLN A 191 15.39 5.32 1.22
N ASP A 192 14.69 4.28 0.77
CA ASP A 192 13.68 4.39 -0.27
C ASP A 192 12.36 4.95 0.28
N PHE A 193 12.07 4.80 1.57
CA PHE A 193 11.02 5.55 2.27
C PHE A 193 11.31 7.06 2.28
N ALA A 194 12.54 7.47 2.64
CA ALA A 194 12.92 8.88 2.62
C ALA A 194 12.86 9.47 1.19
N ARG A 195 13.22 8.68 0.17
CA ARG A 195 13.06 9.06 -1.25
C ARG A 195 11.61 9.13 -1.68
N GLY A 196 10.78 8.17 -1.28
CA GLY A 196 9.34 8.17 -1.56
C GLY A 196 8.67 9.37 -0.90
N ALA A 197 9.03 9.70 0.35
CA ALA A 197 8.55 10.90 1.03
C ALA A 197 9.03 12.19 0.35
N ALA A 198 10.29 12.25 -0.11
CA ALA A 198 10.81 13.38 -0.87
C ALA A 198 10.10 13.53 -2.23
N LEU A 199 9.87 12.43 -2.95
CA LEU A 199 9.06 12.41 -4.17
C LEU A 199 7.65 12.92 -3.87
N SER A 200 7.02 12.41 -2.80
CA SER A 200 5.67 12.82 -2.39
C SER A 200 5.56 14.33 -2.15
N SER A 201 6.61 14.94 -1.59
CA SER A 201 6.66 16.40 -1.38
C SER A 201 6.79 17.23 -2.65
N LEU A 202 7.21 16.62 -3.77
CA LEU A 202 7.42 17.29 -5.06
C LEU A 202 6.21 17.24 -5.99
N PHE A 203 5.18 16.47 -5.65
CA PHE A 203 3.91 16.43 -6.40
C PHE A 203 2.89 17.47 -5.90
N LYS A 204 3.26 18.30 -4.91
CA LYS A 204 2.43 19.38 -4.36
C LYS A 204 2.83 20.75 -4.92
#